data_AF-A0AAU1Q3H8-F1
#
_entry.id   AF-A0AAU1Q3H8-F1
#
_cell.length_a   1.000
_cell.length_b   1.000
_cell.length_c   1.000
_cell.angle_alpha   90.00
_cell.angle_beta   90.00
_cell.angle_gamma   90.00
#
_symmetry.space_group_name_H-M   'P 1'
#
loop_
_entity.id
_entity.type
_entity.pdbx_description
1 polymer ?
#
loop_
_entity_poly.entity_id
_entity_poly.type
_entity_poly.pdbx_seq_one_letter_code
_entity_poly.pdbx_strand_id
1 'polypeptide(L)' 'MSTPAEFSSVLRVEKGHADPEELAAITAVLLARAASQPDPSAAHRGRSTAGWRRLERQRGFRTAHSWQG' A
#
# COMPACT_ATOMS: atom_id res chain seq x y z
N MET A 1 23.30 30.43 -4.48
CA MET A 1 23.61 29.11 -3.92
C MET A 1 22.34 28.28 -4.00
N SER A 2 22.14 27.50 -5.06
CA SER A 2 20.96 26.65 -5.18
C SER A 2 21.19 25.40 -4.35
N THR A 3 20.48 25.27 -3.23
CA THR A 3 20.44 24.05 -2.43
C THR A 3 19.99 22.91 -3.35
N PRO A 4 20.73 21.80 -3.46
CA PRO A 4 20.26 20.67 -4.26
C PRO A 4 18.95 20.23 -3.65
N ALA A 5 17.91 20.12 -4.48
CA ALA A 5 16.58 19.64 -4.15
C ALA A 5 16.48 19.13 -2.71
N GLU A 6 16.00 19.99 -1.81
CA GLU A 6 15.33 19.58 -0.58
C GLU A 6 14.54 18.34 -0.95
N PHE A 7 14.98 17.15 -0.55
CA PHE A 7 14.30 15.92 -0.87
C PHE A 7 12.91 16.11 -0.29
N SER A 8 11.94 16.48 -1.13
CA SER A 8 10.53 16.48 -0.77
C SER A 8 10.31 15.08 -0.22
N SER A 9 10.22 14.98 1.11
CA SER A 9 10.43 13.73 1.84
C SER A 9 9.63 12.63 1.14
N VAL A 10 10.31 11.58 0.66
CA VAL A 10 9.70 10.51 -0.15
C VAL A 10 8.51 9.90 0.60
N LEU A 11 8.53 9.98 1.93
CA LEU A 11 7.47 9.56 2.84
C LEU A 11 7.11 10.71 3.78
N ARG A 12 5.80 10.88 4.05
CA ARG A 12 5.29 11.81 5.07
C ARG A 12 4.70 11.02 6.23
N VAL A 13 5.10 11.36 7.46
CA VAL A 13 4.53 10.79 8.68
C VAL A 13 3.39 11.68 9.15
N GLU A 14 2.16 11.16 9.13
CA GLU A 14 0.96 11.93 9.55
C GLU A 14 0.75 11.93 11.07
N LYS A 15 1.22 10.89 11.77
CA LYS A 15 1.10 10.73 13.23
C LYS A 15 2.31 9.97 13.77
N GLY A 16 2.75 10.37 14.96
CA GLY A 16 3.92 9.77 15.62
C GLY A 16 5.25 10.29 15.06
N HIS A 17 6.33 9.63 15.47
CA HIS A 17 7.67 9.81 14.89
C HIS A 17 8.15 8.46 14.38
N ALA A 18 8.94 8.48 13.32
CA ALA A 18 9.59 7.29 12.79
C ALA A 18 11.09 7.53 12.83
N ASP A 19 11.83 6.55 13.36
CA ASP A 19 13.27 6.62 13.37
C ASP A 19 13.82 6.51 11.92
N PRO A 20 15.03 7.04 11.65
CA PRO A 20 15.62 6.99 10.32
C PRO A 20 15.65 5.57 9.72
N GLU A 21 15.91 4.57 10.55
CA GLU A 21 15.95 3.15 10.19
C GLU A 21 14.58 2.64 9.73
N GLU A 22 13.50 3.07 10.36
CA GLU A 22 12.14 2.68 9.99
C GLU A 22 11.75 3.29 8.63
N LEU A 23 12.08 4.56 8.39
CA LEU A 23 11.86 5.22 7.11
C LEU A 23 12.67 4.56 5.99
N ALA A 24 13.92 4.21 6.27
CA ALA A 24 14.78 3.48 5.34
C ALA A 24 14.20 2.10 5.00
N ALA A 25 13.72 1.35 6.00
CA ALA A 25 13.09 0.05 5.80
C ALA A 25 11.84 0.14 4.89
N ILE A 26 10.95 1.09 5.15
CA ILE A 26 9.75 1.29 4.33
C ILE A 26 10.14 1.68 2.90
N THR A 27 11.11 2.58 2.74
CA THR A 27 11.60 3.01 1.41
C THR A 27 12.19 1.82 0.66
N ALA A 28 13.02 1.00 1.30
CA ALA A 28 13.61 -0.19 0.70
C ALA A 28 12.55 -1.19 0.23
N VAL A 29 11.52 -1.44 1.05
CA VAL A 29 10.39 -2.31 0.68
C VAL A 29 9.64 -1.75 -0.53
N LEU A 30 9.34 -0.45 -0.55
CA LEU A 30 8.63 0.17 -1.68
C LEU A 30 9.44 0.08 -2.98
N LEU A 31 10.74 0.34 -2.92
CA LEU A 31 11.63 0.19 -4.08
C LEU A 31 11.72 -1.25 -4.55
N ALA A 32 11.87 -2.21 -3.63
CA ALA A 32 11.88 -3.63 -3.96
C ALA A 32 10.57 -4.08 -4.63
N ARG A 33 9.43 -3.58 -4.12
CA ARG A 33 8.11 -3.86 -4.71
C ARG A 33 7.94 -3.23 -6.09
N ALA A 34 8.43 -2.01 -6.30
CA ALA A 34 8.41 -1.34 -7.60
C ALA A 34 9.31 -2.05 -8.63
N ALA A 35 10.46 -2.58 -8.20
CA ALA A 35 11.36 -3.35 -9.04
C ALA A 35 10.85 -4.76 -9.36
N SER A 36 10.00 -5.33 -8.50
CA SER A 36 9.48 -6.68 -8.68
C SER A 36 8.51 -6.75 -9.87
N GLN A 37 8.87 -7.52 -10.89
CA GLN A 37 7.92 -7.88 -11.96
C GLN A 37 6.93 -8.93 -11.43
N PRO A 38 5.62 -8.73 -11.60
CA PRO A 38 4.64 -9.72 -11.20
C PRO A 38 4.75 -10.97 -12.09
N ASP A 39 4.85 -12.15 -11.46
CA ASP A 39 4.81 -13.42 -12.18
C ASP A 39 3.42 -13.59 -12.85
N PRO A 40 3.35 -13.70 -14.19
CA PRO A 40 2.08 -13.86 -14.91
C PRO A 40 1.35 -15.15 -14.53
N SER A 41 2.06 -16.17 -14.05
CA SER A 41 1.46 -17.43 -13.58
C SER A 41 0.75 -17.27 -12.24
N ALA A 42 1.17 -16.33 -11.39
CA ALA A 42 0.53 -16.02 -10.11
C ALA A 42 -0.84 -15.34 -10.27
N ALA A 43 -1.15 -14.78 -11.45
CA ALA A 43 -2.46 -14.19 -11.74
C ALA A 43 -3.59 -15.23 -11.81
N HIS A 44 -3.26 -16.51 -12.03
CA HIS A 44 -4.23 -17.60 -12.21
C HIS A 44 -4.65 -18.29 -10.91
N ARG A 45 -3.93 -18.09 -9.81
CA ARG A 45 -4.42 -18.47 -8.48
C ARG A 45 -5.33 -17.35 -8.00
N GLY A 46 -6.65 -17.61 -8.06
CA GLY A 46 -7.69 -16.69 -7.59
C GLY A 46 -7.27 -16.02 -6.29
N ARG A 47 -7.03 -14.71 -6.36
CA ARG A 47 -6.49 -13.95 -5.24
C ARG A 47 -7.49 -13.99 -4.09
N SER A 48 -7.07 -14.47 -2.92
CA SER A 48 -7.68 -14.17 -1.61
C SER A 48 -7.48 -12.70 -1.22
N THR A 49 -7.39 -11.80 -2.21
CA THR A 49 -7.43 -10.37 -1.96
C THR A 49 -8.90 -10.03 -1.72
N ALA A 50 -9.23 -9.65 -0.49
CA ALA A 50 -10.49 -8.99 -0.20
C ALA A 50 -10.63 -7.84 -1.20
N GLY A 51 -11.57 -7.98 -2.13
CA GLY A 51 -11.74 -7.01 -3.20
C GLY A 51 -11.99 -5.66 -2.54
N TRP A 52 -11.08 -4.71 -2.72
CA TRP A 52 -11.29 -3.33 -2.31
C TRP A 52 -12.45 -2.82 -3.16
N ARG A 53 -13.66 -2.92 -2.62
CA ARG A 53 -14.87 -2.55 -3.34
C ARG A 53 -15.05 -1.06 -3.17
N ARG A 54 -15.44 -0.42 -4.25
CA ARG A 54 -15.97 0.94 -4.24
C ARG A 54 -17.25 0.95 -3.41
N LEU A 55 -17.11 1.34 -2.14
CA LEU A 55 -18.22 1.40 -1.18
C LEU A 55 -19.35 2.30 -1.69
N GLU A 56 -19.03 3.32 -2.48
CA GLU A 56 -20.01 4.21 -3.11
C GLU A 56 -20.89 3.53 -4.17
N ARG A 57 -20.50 2.35 -4.67
CA ARG A 57 -21.27 1.55 -5.64
C ARG A 57 -21.93 0.32 -5.02
N GLN A 58 -21.66 0.03 -3.75
CA GLN A 58 -22.35 -1.06 -3.06
C GLN A 58 -23.70 -0.55 -2.52
N ARG A 59 -24.76 -1.33 -2.78
CA ARG A 59 -25.99 -1.21 -1.98
C ARG A 59 -25.60 -1.43 -0.52
N GLY A 60 -26.08 -0.57 0.38
CA GLY A 60 -25.65 -0.46 1.77
C GLY A 60 -25.68 -1.76 2.58
N PHE A 61 -25.36 -1.66 3.87
CA PHE A 61 -25.18 -2.77 4.82
C PHE A 61 -25.95 -4.06 4.48
N ARG A 62 -25.22 -5.13 4.13
CA ARG A 62 -25.78 -6.46 3.88
C ARG A 62 -25.48 -7.33 5.09
N THR A 63 -26.37 -7.31 6.08
CA THR A 63 -26.45 -8.18 7.27
C THR A 63 -25.16 -8.38 8.10
N ALA A 64 -25.30 -8.68 9.40
CA ALA A 64 -24.17 -8.84 10.32
C ALA A 64 -23.26 -10.06 10.04
N HIS A 65 -23.52 -10.84 8.99
CA HIS A 65 -22.77 -12.07 8.71
C HIS A 65 -21.99 -12.01 7.39
N SER A 66 -21.96 -10.85 6.73
CA SER A 66 -21.32 -10.68 5.42
C SER A 66 -19.79 -10.69 5.44
N TRP A 67 -19.17 -10.69 6.62
CA TRP A 67 -17.72 -10.72 6.79
C TRP A 67 -17.13 -12.13 6.89
N GLN A 68 -17.95 -13.19 6.94
CA GLN A 68 -17.47 -14.59 7.06
C GLN A 68 -17.18 -15.26 5.71
N GLY A 69 -16.99 -14.47 4.66
CA GLY A 69 -16.58 -14.94 3.33
C GLY A 69 -15.09 -14.77 3.10
#